data_AF-A0A2E9A245-F1
#
_entry.id   AF-A0A2E9A245-F1
#
_cell.length_a   1.000
_cell.length_b   1.000
_cell.length_c   1.000
_cell.angle_alpha   90.00
_cell.angle_beta   90.00
_cell.angle_gamma   90.00
#
_symmetry.space_group_name_H-M   'P 1'
#
loop_
_entity.id
_entity.type
_entity.pdbx_description
1 polymer ?
#
loop_
_entity_poly.entity_id
_entity_poly.type
_entity_poly.pdbx_seq_one_letter_code
_entity_poly.pdbx_strand_id
1 'polypeptide(L)'
;MKINFLIFFVIFFISLTSKAELIFENEFPKNIQGIWSLNCEADLQVHIIGNNSSLWIDEDYVGLNMSKTSDVQGWTAYKWGELDGSYYYFLKTNTQNQLMELTAPEDWDGIDYSFLNSNDFSIYEKCESIPTVYQIIYGEIVSLMNSQLIETCNNDSNPQACINETFNFLDVSSNGELSVAELTRAARILIYFTFIDKRIGEDRDIGFATYTTTSLFFPAISKILIGNYDYDNSNTLSLKELYTDRVANLDYQNLFKDNIKGLDPSELRKLIENLDFLKSILIN
;
A
#
# COMPACT_ATOMS: atom_id res chain seq x y z
N MET A 1 10.12 53.80 47.80
CA MET A 1 10.47 52.40 48.11
C MET A 1 10.41 51.63 46.80
N LYS A 2 11.49 50.91 46.47
CA LYS A 2 11.77 50.30 45.16
C LYS A 2 10.72 49.25 44.79
N ILE A 3 10.05 49.44 43.66
CA ILE A 3 9.37 48.38 42.90
C ILE A 3 10.47 47.73 42.05
N ASN A 4 10.87 46.52 42.39
CA ASN A 4 11.65 45.61 41.53
C ASN A 4 11.78 44.27 42.25
N PHE A 5 10.77 43.42 42.13
CA PHE A 5 10.90 41.97 42.35
C PHE A 5 9.71 41.25 41.72
N LEU A 6 9.51 41.44 40.41
CA LEU A 6 8.54 40.66 39.65
C LEU A 6 9.07 40.34 38.24
N ILE A 7 10.31 39.87 38.18
CA ILE A 7 10.87 39.20 36.99
C ILE A 7 11.58 37.96 37.51
N PHE A 8 10.82 36.93 37.91
CA PHE A 8 11.41 35.60 38.09
C PHE A 8 10.43 34.41 37.96
N PHE A 9 9.18 34.60 37.54
CA PHE A 9 8.24 33.47 37.42
C PHE A 9 7.34 33.61 36.19
N VAL A 10 7.95 33.62 35.00
CA VAL A 10 7.27 33.28 33.74
C VAL A 10 8.18 32.38 32.89
N ILE A 11 8.83 31.41 33.55
CA ILE A 11 9.43 30.25 32.88
C ILE A 11 9.04 29.04 33.73
N PHE A 12 7.77 28.68 33.72
CA PHE A 12 7.35 27.37 34.20
C PHE A 12 6.03 26.97 33.54
N PHE A 13 6.10 25.85 32.83
CA PHE A 13 5.02 25.04 32.28
C PHE A 13 4.16 25.64 31.17
N ILE A 14 4.78 25.82 30.01
CA ILE A 14 4.18 25.20 28.83
C ILE A 14 4.93 23.89 28.64
N SER A 15 4.53 22.85 29.39
CA SER A 15 4.83 21.47 29.02
C SER A 15 3.98 21.15 27.79
N LEU A 16 4.38 21.71 26.64
CA LEU A 16 4.12 21.06 25.38
C LEU A 16 4.90 19.75 25.48
N THR A 17 4.22 18.67 25.83
CA THR A 17 4.71 17.31 25.60
C THR A 17 4.76 17.12 24.08
N SER A 18 5.75 17.75 23.43
CA SER A 18 6.07 17.46 22.05
C SER A 18 6.57 16.02 22.02
N LYS A 19 5.75 15.10 21.54
CA LYS A 19 6.23 13.75 21.21
C LYS A 19 7.39 13.90 20.23
N ALA A 20 8.53 13.29 20.54
CA ALA A 20 9.64 13.30 19.59
C ALA A 20 9.28 12.36 18.45
N GLU A 21 9.11 12.91 17.24
CA GLU A 21 8.75 12.11 16.09
C GLU A 21 10.01 11.53 15.43
N LEU A 22 9.97 10.24 15.10
CA LEU A 22 11.03 9.58 14.35
C LEU A 22 11.03 10.08 12.90
N ILE A 23 12.23 10.20 12.33
CA ILE A 23 12.44 10.52 10.92
C ILE A 23 12.52 9.22 10.14
N PHE A 24 11.63 9.05 9.16
CA PHE A 24 11.50 7.85 8.33
C PHE A 24 11.95 8.15 6.90
N GLU A 25 13.17 7.75 6.56
CA GLU A 25 13.79 8.05 5.25
C GLU A 25 14.31 6.78 4.56
N ASN A 26 14.53 5.71 5.31
CA ASN A 26 15.19 4.50 4.81
C ASN A 26 14.19 3.51 4.20
N GLU A 27 14.71 2.61 3.39
CA GLU A 27 13.98 1.42 2.93
C GLU A 27 14.02 0.34 4.02
N PHE A 28 13.19 -0.70 3.92
CA PHE A 28 13.33 -1.86 4.78
C PHE A 28 14.68 -2.55 4.50
N PRO A 29 15.49 -2.88 5.52
CA PRO A 29 16.75 -3.59 5.34
C PRO A 29 16.55 -4.96 4.66
N LYS A 30 17.50 -5.35 3.79
CA LYS A 30 17.42 -6.59 3.00
C LYS A 30 17.29 -7.87 3.84
N ASN A 31 17.80 -7.87 5.06
CA ASN A 31 17.66 -8.99 5.99
C ASN A 31 16.23 -9.13 6.57
N ILE A 32 15.46 -8.03 6.60
CA ILE A 32 14.06 -8.01 7.06
C ILE A 32 13.09 -8.27 5.90
N GLN A 33 13.49 -7.99 4.65
CA GLN A 33 12.69 -8.29 3.47
C GLN A 33 12.42 -9.80 3.33
N GLY A 34 11.19 -10.16 2.98
CA GLY A 34 10.77 -11.54 2.82
C GLY A 34 9.30 -11.80 3.19
N ILE A 35 8.97 -13.08 3.28
CA ILE A 35 7.67 -13.58 3.70
C ILE A 35 7.84 -14.17 5.09
N TRP A 36 7.03 -13.73 6.04
CA TRP A 36 7.14 -14.08 7.44
C TRP A 36 5.78 -14.58 7.96
N SER A 37 5.80 -15.62 8.79
CA SER A 37 4.59 -16.14 9.41
C SER A 37 4.90 -16.73 10.79
N LEU A 38 3.90 -16.76 11.68
CA LEU A 38 3.98 -17.52 12.93
C LEU A 38 4.15 -19.02 12.67
N ASN A 39 3.63 -19.51 11.54
CA ASN A 39 3.75 -20.90 11.12
C ASN A 39 3.61 -21.00 9.60
N CYS A 40 4.71 -21.27 8.89
CA CYS A 40 4.70 -21.37 7.43
C CYS A 40 3.86 -22.54 6.88
N GLU A 41 3.46 -23.50 7.71
CA GLU A 41 2.59 -24.62 7.32
C GLU A 41 1.10 -24.36 7.60
N ALA A 42 0.79 -23.45 8.52
CA ALA A 42 -0.58 -23.10 8.87
C ALA A 42 -0.93 -21.79 8.16
N ASP A 43 -1.85 -21.83 7.21
CA ASP A 43 -2.29 -20.72 6.34
C ASP A 43 -3.03 -19.57 7.09
N LEU A 44 -2.63 -19.26 8.33
CA LEU A 44 -3.37 -18.42 9.28
C LEU A 44 -2.99 -16.94 9.20
N GLN A 45 -1.71 -16.65 8.97
CA GLN A 45 -1.19 -15.27 8.95
C GLN A 45 0.08 -15.17 8.12
N VAL A 46 0.23 -14.09 7.38
CA VAL A 46 1.43 -13.79 6.59
C VAL A 46 1.75 -12.31 6.63
N HIS A 47 3.01 -11.98 6.88
CA HIS A 47 3.57 -10.65 6.77
C HIS A 47 4.61 -10.64 5.65
N ILE A 48 4.34 -9.90 4.58
CA ILE A 48 5.21 -9.75 3.42
C ILE A 48 5.87 -8.39 3.50
N ILE A 49 7.19 -8.34 3.57
CA ILE A 49 7.97 -7.10 3.67
C ILE A 49 8.80 -6.93 2.39
N GLY A 50 8.42 -5.92 1.60
CA GLY A 50 9.14 -5.46 0.42
C GLY A 50 10.13 -4.34 0.73
N ASN A 51 10.55 -3.60 -0.29
CA ASN A 51 11.57 -2.57 -0.13
C ASN A 51 11.04 -1.33 0.62
N ASN A 52 9.84 -0.88 0.26
CA ASN A 52 9.19 0.32 0.79
C ASN A 52 7.72 0.04 1.16
N SER A 53 7.40 -1.24 1.38
CA SER A 53 6.03 -1.73 1.51
C SER A 53 5.96 -2.92 2.42
N SER A 54 4.84 -3.08 3.11
CA SER A 54 4.54 -4.24 3.92
C SER A 54 3.07 -4.61 3.76
N LEU A 55 2.78 -5.90 3.61
CA LEU A 55 1.44 -6.45 3.48
C LEU A 55 1.21 -7.45 4.59
N TRP A 56 0.18 -7.21 5.39
CA TRP A 56 -0.26 -8.08 6.46
C TRP A 56 -1.54 -8.76 6.03
N ILE A 57 -1.61 -10.07 6.17
CA ILE A 57 -2.78 -10.88 5.85
C ILE A 57 -3.01 -11.81 7.03
N ASP A 58 -4.21 -11.78 7.58
CA ASP A 58 -4.72 -12.79 8.50
C ASP A 58 -6.20 -13.11 8.19
N GLU A 59 -6.82 -13.95 9.01
CA GLU A 59 -8.22 -14.38 8.83
C GLU A 59 -9.22 -13.21 8.80
N ASP A 60 -8.90 -12.10 9.47
CA ASP A 60 -9.83 -11.00 9.78
C ASP A 60 -9.45 -9.66 9.13
N TYR A 61 -8.22 -9.51 8.66
CA TYR A 61 -7.67 -8.26 8.17
C TYR A 61 -6.62 -8.48 7.08
N VAL A 62 -6.71 -7.64 6.04
CA VAL A 62 -5.64 -7.48 5.05
C VAL A 62 -5.27 -6.03 4.99
N GLY A 63 -4.03 -5.70 5.32
CA GLY A 63 -3.55 -4.33 5.31
C GLY A 63 -2.32 -4.15 4.44
N LEU A 64 -2.28 -3.07 3.68
CA LEU A 64 -1.14 -2.73 2.84
C LEU A 64 -0.60 -1.38 3.29
N ASN A 65 0.64 -1.39 3.75
CA ASN A 65 1.28 -0.20 4.25
C ASN A 65 2.49 0.17 3.40
N MET A 66 2.48 1.38 2.85
CA MET A 66 3.63 1.97 2.18
C MET A 66 4.41 2.78 3.21
N SER A 67 5.67 2.40 3.47
CA SER A 67 6.40 2.99 4.58
C SER A 67 7.90 3.05 4.35
N LYS A 68 8.46 4.13 4.88
CA LYS A 68 9.89 4.30 5.13
C LYS A 68 10.21 3.87 6.55
N THR A 69 11.48 3.59 6.80
CA THR A 69 11.98 3.08 8.07
C THR A 69 13.01 4.01 8.70
N SER A 70 13.27 3.80 9.99
CA SER A 70 14.33 4.44 10.77
C SER A 70 15.12 3.39 11.53
N ASP A 71 16.42 3.58 11.72
CA ASP A 71 17.22 2.72 12.61
C ASP A 71 17.19 3.29 14.03
N VAL A 72 16.79 2.46 14.99
CA VAL A 72 16.68 2.82 16.40
C VAL A 72 17.30 1.71 17.23
N GLN A 73 18.50 1.94 17.77
CA GLN A 73 19.21 0.97 18.62
C GLN A 73 19.35 -0.43 17.95
N GLY A 74 19.53 -0.46 16.63
CA GLY A 74 19.63 -1.69 15.84
C GLY A 74 18.30 -2.42 15.62
N TRP A 75 17.17 -1.74 15.86
CA TRP A 75 15.83 -2.12 15.40
C TRP A 75 15.43 -1.25 14.21
N THR A 76 14.74 -1.84 13.25
CA THR A 76 14.09 -1.13 12.15
C THR A 76 12.70 -0.68 12.58
N ALA A 77 12.56 0.61 12.86
CA ALA A 77 11.28 1.21 13.19
C ALA A 77 10.53 1.58 11.91
N TYR A 78 9.22 1.34 11.87
CA TYR A 78 8.33 1.83 10.82
C TYR A 78 6.93 2.11 11.40
N LYS A 79 6.12 2.89 10.68
CA LYS A 79 4.74 3.17 11.06
C LYS A 79 3.77 2.30 10.26
N TRP A 80 2.64 1.93 10.83
CA TRP A 80 1.53 1.29 10.12
C TRP A 80 0.22 2.05 10.32
N GLY A 81 -0.57 2.16 9.25
CA GLY A 81 -1.91 2.76 9.22
C GLY A 81 -1.93 4.22 8.76
N GLU A 82 -3.09 4.69 8.26
CA GLU A 82 -3.31 6.09 7.89
C GLU A 82 -4.43 6.78 8.70
N LEU A 83 -4.18 8.07 8.95
CA LEU A 83 -5.07 9.18 9.34
C LEU A 83 -5.48 9.43 10.81
N ASP A 84 -5.78 8.44 11.66
CA ASP A 84 -6.25 8.73 13.05
C ASP A 84 -5.40 8.13 14.20
N GLY A 85 -4.34 7.37 13.89
CA GLY A 85 -3.41 6.84 14.88
C GLY A 85 -2.37 5.92 14.27
N SER A 86 -1.18 6.43 13.97
CA SER A 86 -0.08 5.61 13.46
C SER A 86 0.55 4.80 14.59
N TYR A 87 0.58 3.47 14.43
CA TYR A 87 1.27 2.57 15.34
C TYR A 87 2.73 2.44 14.93
N TYR A 88 3.64 2.47 15.90
CA TYR A 88 5.06 2.21 15.67
C TYR A 88 5.35 0.74 15.89
N TYR A 89 5.95 0.13 14.87
CA TYR A 89 6.45 -1.23 14.90
C TYR A 89 7.96 -1.21 14.80
N PHE A 90 8.60 -2.11 15.55
CA PHE A 90 10.05 -2.27 15.60
C PHE A 90 10.39 -3.70 15.21
N LEU A 91 11.17 -3.83 14.14
CA LEU A 91 11.54 -5.10 13.53
C LEU A 91 13.02 -5.37 13.69
N LYS A 92 13.37 -6.62 13.95
CA LYS A 92 14.76 -7.07 14.00
C LYS A 92 14.86 -8.55 13.69
N THR A 93 15.90 -8.98 12.99
CA THR A 93 16.18 -10.40 12.82
C THR A 93 17.09 -10.92 13.93
N ASN A 94 16.77 -12.11 14.46
CA ASN A 94 17.62 -12.78 15.44
C ASN A 94 18.71 -13.65 14.76
N THR A 95 19.55 -14.31 15.56
CA THR A 95 20.64 -15.15 15.05
C THR A 95 20.16 -16.43 14.35
N GLN A 96 18.91 -16.83 14.58
CA GLN A 96 18.22 -17.93 13.90
C GLN A 96 17.51 -17.50 12.61
N ASN A 97 17.70 -16.25 12.14
CA ASN A 97 17.04 -15.70 10.96
C ASN A 97 15.50 -15.68 11.07
N GLN A 98 15.00 -15.48 12.28
CA GLN A 98 13.58 -15.22 12.55
C GLN A 98 13.36 -13.73 12.71
N LEU A 99 12.19 -13.25 12.29
CA LEU A 99 11.79 -11.86 12.46
C LEU A 99 11.19 -11.69 13.86
N MET A 100 11.75 -10.77 14.63
CA MET A 100 11.20 -10.30 15.90
C MET A 100 10.46 -8.99 15.67
N GLU A 101 9.29 -8.86 16.27
CA GLU A 101 8.45 -7.66 16.18
C GLU A 101 8.02 -7.20 17.56
N LEU A 102 8.10 -5.89 17.77
CA LEU A 102 7.62 -5.19 18.95
C LEU A 102 6.74 -4.02 18.53
N THR A 103 5.68 -3.79 19.28
CA THR A 103 4.87 -2.56 19.19
C THR A 103 5.28 -1.58 20.27
N ALA A 104 5.25 -0.28 19.95
CA ALA A 104 5.40 0.74 20.98
C ALA A 104 4.26 0.63 22.03
N PRO A 105 4.55 0.88 23.32
CA PRO A 105 3.51 1.07 24.34
C PRO A 105 2.56 2.22 23.97
N GLU A 106 1.28 2.14 24.38
CA GLU A 106 0.26 3.16 24.05
C GLU A 106 0.68 4.59 24.47
N ASP A 107 1.29 4.72 25.65
CA ASP A 107 1.73 6.00 26.22
C ASP A 107 3.16 6.40 25.81
N TRP A 108 3.73 5.76 24.78
CA TRP A 108 5.09 6.07 24.35
C TRP A 108 5.22 7.52 23.85
N ASP A 109 6.26 8.20 24.34
CA ASP A 109 6.51 9.63 24.15
C ASP A 109 7.44 9.95 22.97
N GLY A 110 7.96 8.92 22.30
CA GLY A 110 8.93 9.06 21.21
C GLY A 110 10.39 9.17 21.67
N ILE A 111 10.65 9.15 22.98
CA ILE A 111 11.96 9.45 23.57
C ILE A 111 12.51 8.23 24.33
N ASP A 112 11.70 7.57 25.16
CA ASP A 112 12.16 6.41 25.93
C ASP A 112 12.00 5.10 25.14
N TYR A 113 13.12 4.53 24.70
CA TYR A 113 13.18 3.26 23.97
C TYR A 113 13.48 2.05 24.87
N SER A 114 13.37 2.19 26.20
CA SER A 114 13.69 1.11 27.15
C SER A 114 12.94 -0.20 26.87
N PHE A 115 11.72 -0.12 26.32
CA PHE A 115 10.89 -1.25 25.92
C PHE A 115 11.53 -2.13 24.83
N LEU A 116 12.49 -1.62 24.05
CA LEU A 116 13.23 -2.42 23.05
C LEU A 116 14.13 -3.50 23.68
N ASN A 117 14.35 -3.44 25.00
CA ASN A 117 15.05 -4.47 25.76
C ASN A 117 14.11 -5.52 26.36
N SER A 118 12.80 -5.44 26.06
CA SER A 118 11.82 -6.44 26.50
C SER A 118 12.08 -7.81 25.87
N ASN A 119 11.67 -8.86 26.58
CA ASN A 119 11.63 -10.23 26.05
C ASN A 119 10.22 -10.59 25.51
N ASP A 120 9.29 -9.64 25.52
CA ASP A 120 7.91 -9.83 25.08
C ASP A 120 7.75 -9.35 23.62
N PHE A 121 8.25 -10.16 22.69
CA PHE A 121 8.19 -9.90 21.25
C PHE A 121 7.51 -11.06 20.51
N SER A 122 6.86 -10.75 19.41
CA SER A 122 6.38 -11.75 18.45
C SER A 122 7.56 -12.28 17.63
N ILE A 123 7.58 -13.59 17.35
CA ILE A 123 8.60 -14.24 16.52
C ILE A 123 7.92 -14.86 15.30
N TYR A 124 8.44 -14.53 14.12
CA TYR A 124 7.98 -15.11 12.86
C TYR A 124 9.11 -15.87 12.16
N GLU A 125 8.75 -16.99 11.56
CA GLU A 125 9.62 -17.79 10.72
C GLU A 125 9.65 -17.23 9.29
N LYS A 126 10.80 -17.37 8.62
CA LYS A 126 10.93 -17.00 7.22
C LYS A 126 10.34 -18.10 6.35
N CYS A 127 9.32 -17.77 5.56
CA CYS A 127 8.68 -18.71 4.66
C CYS A 127 9.27 -18.62 3.24
N GLU A 128 9.32 -19.75 2.54
CA GLU A 128 9.78 -19.81 1.15
C GLU A 128 8.76 -19.21 0.17
N SER A 129 7.47 -19.35 0.49
CA SER A 129 6.36 -18.89 -0.33
C SER A 129 5.19 -18.44 0.50
N ILE A 130 4.32 -17.64 -0.13
CA ILE A 130 3.02 -17.29 0.40
C ILE A 130 2.10 -18.52 0.27
N PRO A 131 1.26 -18.83 1.28
CA PRO A 131 0.16 -19.77 1.16
C PRO A 131 -0.60 -19.65 -0.15
N THR A 132 -0.95 -20.79 -0.77
CA THR A 132 -1.58 -20.81 -2.10
C THR A 132 -2.88 -20.02 -2.14
N VAL A 133 -3.68 -20.05 -1.06
CA VAL A 133 -4.93 -19.28 -0.97
C VAL A 133 -4.67 -17.76 -1.09
N TYR A 134 -3.67 -17.26 -0.38
CA TYR A 134 -3.28 -15.86 -0.44
C TYR A 134 -2.54 -15.50 -1.73
N GLN A 135 -1.84 -16.44 -2.36
CA GLN A 135 -1.24 -16.22 -3.67
C GLN A 135 -2.32 -16.02 -4.74
N ILE A 136 -3.41 -16.79 -4.71
CA ILE A 136 -4.53 -16.65 -5.65
C ILE A 136 -5.25 -15.31 -5.45
N ILE A 137 -5.42 -14.89 -4.20
CA ILE A 137 -6.20 -13.69 -3.87
C ILE A 137 -5.34 -12.42 -3.90
N TYR A 138 -4.06 -12.46 -3.57
CA TYR A 138 -3.24 -11.25 -3.40
C TYR A 138 -1.99 -11.24 -4.29
N GLY A 139 -1.81 -12.23 -5.17
CA GLY A 139 -0.62 -12.36 -6.01
C GLY A 139 -0.35 -11.11 -6.85
N GLU A 140 -1.38 -10.43 -7.36
CA GLU A 140 -1.17 -9.19 -8.11
C GLU A 140 -0.71 -8.01 -7.23
N ILE A 141 -1.19 -7.91 -5.99
CA ILE A 141 -0.75 -6.89 -5.04
C ILE A 141 0.69 -7.15 -4.61
N VAL A 142 1.04 -8.41 -4.37
CA VAL A 142 2.42 -8.80 -4.07
C VAL A 142 3.34 -8.49 -5.26
N SER A 143 2.87 -8.71 -6.49
CA SER A 143 3.61 -8.31 -7.69
C SER A 143 3.81 -6.80 -7.77
N LEU A 144 2.78 -6.00 -7.43
CA LEU A 144 2.87 -4.55 -7.35
C LEU A 144 3.88 -4.09 -6.31
N MET A 145 3.85 -4.66 -5.10
CA MET A 145 4.77 -4.33 -4.00
C MET A 145 6.23 -4.57 -4.35
N ASN A 146 6.51 -5.57 -5.19
CA ASN A 146 7.86 -5.93 -5.63
C ASN A 146 8.29 -5.20 -6.91
N SER A 147 7.42 -4.37 -7.49
CA SER A 147 7.73 -3.56 -8.67
C SER A 147 8.37 -2.22 -8.28
N GLN A 148 9.01 -1.56 -9.25
CA GLN A 148 9.53 -0.20 -9.09
C GLN A 148 8.43 0.87 -9.24
N LEU A 149 7.19 0.45 -9.55
CA LEU A 149 6.08 1.35 -9.84
C LEU A 149 5.81 2.33 -8.71
N ILE A 150 5.70 1.82 -7.47
CA ILE A 150 5.38 2.64 -6.30
C ILE A 150 6.47 3.70 -6.07
N GLU A 151 7.74 3.30 -6.13
CA GLU A 151 8.88 4.22 -5.98
C GLU A 151 8.89 5.27 -7.09
N THR A 152 8.69 4.84 -8.33
CA THR A 152 8.70 5.71 -9.50
C THR A 152 7.57 6.73 -9.44
N CYS A 153 6.36 6.31 -9.03
CA CYS A 153 5.20 7.19 -8.90
C CYS A 153 5.25 8.10 -7.68
N ASN A 154 6.03 7.77 -6.66
CA ASN A 154 6.26 8.67 -5.53
C ASN A 154 7.21 9.83 -5.88
N ASN A 155 7.99 9.73 -6.96
CA ASN A 155 8.88 10.79 -7.41
C ASN A 155 8.15 11.89 -8.20
N ASP A 156 7.94 13.04 -7.55
CA ASP A 156 7.25 14.21 -8.14
C ASP A 156 7.97 14.90 -9.29
N SER A 157 9.27 14.66 -9.44
CA SER A 157 10.07 15.35 -10.47
C SER A 157 9.84 14.81 -11.88
N ASN A 158 9.22 13.64 -12.03
CA ASN A 158 9.02 13.02 -13.34
C ASN A 158 7.70 12.22 -13.44
N PRO A 159 6.55 12.88 -13.55
CA PRO A 159 5.25 12.22 -13.68
C PRO A 159 5.12 11.29 -14.90
N GLN A 160 5.86 11.58 -15.98
CA GLN A 160 5.87 10.74 -17.17
C GLN A 160 6.50 9.36 -16.89
N ALA A 161 7.49 9.30 -16.00
CA ALA A 161 8.07 8.03 -15.58
C ALA A 161 7.04 7.14 -14.87
N CYS A 162 6.17 7.72 -14.03
CA CYS A 162 5.09 6.99 -13.38
C CYS A 162 4.12 6.36 -14.39
N ILE A 163 3.73 7.12 -15.42
CA ILE A 163 2.87 6.64 -16.51
C ILE A 163 3.51 5.46 -17.25
N ASN A 164 4.76 5.64 -17.68
CA ASN A 164 5.48 4.61 -18.44
C ASN A 164 5.67 3.35 -17.59
N GLU A 165 6.05 3.50 -16.33
CA GLU A 165 6.24 2.38 -15.41
C GLU A 165 4.91 1.68 -15.08
N THR A 166 3.82 2.43 -14.97
CA THR A 166 2.48 1.85 -14.81
C THR A 166 2.15 0.98 -16.01
N PHE A 167 2.36 1.49 -17.21
CA PHE A 167 2.10 0.75 -18.44
C PHE A 167 2.97 -0.50 -18.54
N ASN A 168 4.28 -0.40 -18.27
CA ASN A 168 5.19 -1.53 -18.26
C ASN A 168 4.82 -2.59 -17.21
N PHE A 169 4.36 -2.17 -16.03
CA PHE A 169 3.88 -3.08 -14.99
C PHE A 169 2.60 -3.81 -15.39
N LEU A 170 1.74 -3.17 -16.17
CA LEU A 170 0.51 -3.77 -16.68
C LEU A 170 0.77 -4.68 -17.89
N ASP A 171 1.73 -4.34 -18.76
CA ASP A 171 2.19 -5.14 -19.90
C ASP A 171 3.09 -6.30 -19.44
N VAL A 172 2.44 -7.33 -18.90
CA VAL A 172 3.08 -8.55 -18.43
C VAL A 172 3.79 -9.30 -19.57
N SER A 173 3.26 -9.20 -20.79
CA SER A 173 3.82 -9.85 -21.98
C SER A 173 5.06 -9.13 -22.52
N SER A 174 5.28 -7.87 -22.12
CA SER A 174 6.37 -7.00 -22.55
C SER A 174 6.41 -6.80 -24.07
N ASN A 175 5.25 -6.75 -24.72
CA ASN A 175 5.13 -6.54 -26.16
C ASN A 175 4.87 -5.06 -26.53
N GLY A 176 4.72 -4.17 -25.55
CA GLY A 176 4.43 -2.75 -25.73
C GLY A 176 2.94 -2.42 -25.85
N GLU A 177 2.05 -3.39 -25.62
CA GLU A 177 0.62 -3.27 -25.84
C GLU A 177 -0.17 -4.01 -24.73
N LEU A 178 -1.31 -3.46 -24.32
CA LEU A 178 -2.16 -4.10 -23.31
C LEU A 178 -3.24 -4.95 -23.96
N SER A 179 -3.18 -6.25 -23.71
CA SER A 179 -4.21 -7.21 -24.09
C SER A 179 -5.44 -7.14 -23.17
N VAL A 180 -6.53 -7.82 -23.59
CA VAL A 180 -7.72 -8.04 -22.73
C VAL A 180 -7.33 -8.63 -21.37
N ALA A 181 -6.36 -9.55 -21.34
CA ALA A 181 -5.93 -10.23 -20.12
C ALA A 181 -5.20 -9.27 -19.17
N GLU A 182 -4.34 -8.40 -19.69
CA GLU A 182 -3.59 -7.41 -18.92
C GLU A 182 -4.48 -6.29 -18.39
N LEU A 183 -5.45 -5.83 -19.19
CA LEU A 183 -6.48 -4.91 -18.73
C LEU A 183 -7.39 -5.53 -17.66
N THR A 184 -7.71 -6.81 -17.79
CA THR A 184 -8.47 -7.56 -16.77
C THR A 184 -7.66 -7.65 -15.47
N ARG A 185 -6.35 -7.93 -15.57
CA ARG A 185 -5.43 -7.94 -14.43
C ARG A 185 -5.38 -6.57 -13.74
N ALA A 186 -5.30 -5.48 -14.51
CA ALA A 186 -5.34 -4.11 -14.00
C ALA A 186 -6.62 -3.85 -13.18
N ALA A 187 -7.78 -4.26 -13.69
CA ALA A 187 -9.06 -4.10 -13.00
C ALA A 187 -9.13 -4.90 -11.67
N ARG A 188 -8.54 -6.11 -11.62
CA ARG A 188 -8.42 -6.89 -10.37
C ARG A 188 -7.60 -6.15 -9.31
N ILE A 189 -6.46 -5.58 -9.72
CA ILE A 189 -5.61 -4.77 -8.82
C ILE A 189 -6.38 -3.58 -8.25
N LEU A 190 -7.10 -2.84 -9.10
CA LEU A 190 -7.92 -1.71 -8.67
C LEU A 190 -9.00 -2.11 -7.66
N ILE A 191 -9.65 -3.26 -7.87
CA ILE A 191 -10.65 -3.73 -6.91
C ILE A 191 -10.05 -4.06 -5.55
N TYR A 192 -8.87 -4.66 -5.47
CA TYR A 192 -8.25 -4.97 -4.18
C TYR A 192 -8.07 -3.72 -3.31
N PHE A 193 -7.71 -2.59 -3.92
CA PHE A 193 -7.58 -1.32 -3.21
C PHE A 193 -8.89 -0.80 -2.60
N THR A 194 -10.06 -1.31 -3.01
CA THR A 194 -11.34 -0.94 -2.35
C THR A 194 -11.57 -1.61 -1.00
N PHE A 195 -10.83 -2.67 -0.69
CA PHE A 195 -11.02 -3.44 0.54
C PHE A 195 -9.75 -3.84 1.27
N ILE A 196 -8.59 -3.48 0.75
CA ILE A 196 -7.36 -3.37 1.54
C ILE A 196 -7.60 -2.40 2.72
N ASP A 197 -6.97 -2.71 3.84
CA ASP A 197 -7.07 -2.04 5.14
C ASP A 197 -8.45 -2.09 5.82
N LYS A 198 -9.34 -2.99 5.38
CA LYS A 198 -10.63 -3.23 6.03
C LYS A 198 -10.64 -4.51 6.84
N ARG A 199 -11.30 -4.47 8.01
CA ARG A 199 -11.56 -5.66 8.84
C ARG A 199 -12.83 -6.38 8.39
N ILE A 200 -13.00 -7.64 8.84
CA ILE A 200 -14.31 -8.32 8.75
C ILE A 200 -15.40 -7.45 9.39
N GLY A 201 -16.50 -7.26 8.66
CA GLY A 201 -17.62 -6.42 9.09
C GLY A 201 -17.54 -4.94 8.68
N GLU A 202 -16.38 -4.46 8.23
CA GLU A 202 -16.17 -3.09 7.73
C GLU A 202 -16.20 -3.03 6.18
N ASP A 203 -16.91 -3.97 5.54
CA ASP A 203 -17.04 -4.16 4.09
C ASP A 203 -15.97 -5.03 3.39
N ARG A 204 -15.08 -5.71 4.14
CA ARG A 204 -14.12 -6.65 3.53
C ARG A 204 -14.81 -7.77 2.75
N ASP A 205 -15.83 -8.39 3.34
CA ASP A 205 -16.58 -9.48 2.71
C ASP A 205 -17.37 -8.98 1.49
N ILE A 206 -17.83 -7.72 1.53
CA ILE A 206 -18.48 -7.06 0.39
C ILE A 206 -17.44 -6.81 -0.71
N GLY A 207 -16.24 -6.37 -0.37
CA GLY A 207 -15.13 -6.19 -1.30
C GLY A 207 -14.71 -7.49 -1.98
N PHE A 208 -14.58 -8.58 -1.21
CA PHE A 208 -14.31 -9.92 -1.74
C PHE A 208 -15.47 -10.47 -2.58
N ALA A 209 -16.72 -10.30 -2.14
CA ALA A 209 -17.90 -10.66 -2.93
C ALA A 209 -17.98 -9.83 -4.23
N THR A 210 -17.60 -8.55 -4.17
CA THR A 210 -17.52 -7.68 -5.35
C THR A 210 -16.43 -8.16 -6.29
N TYR A 211 -15.24 -8.51 -5.79
CA TYR A 211 -14.17 -9.11 -6.59
C TYR A 211 -14.66 -10.38 -7.32
N THR A 212 -15.25 -11.33 -6.59
CA THR A 212 -15.71 -12.60 -7.16
C THR A 212 -16.85 -12.41 -8.18
N THR A 213 -17.75 -11.44 -7.97
CA THR A 213 -18.88 -11.21 -8.88
C THR A 213 -18.54 -10.32 -10.08
N THR A 214 -17.68 -9.30 -9.90
CA THR A 214 -17.34 -8.33 -10.94
C THR A 214 -16.19 -8.81 -11.84
N SER A 215 -15.30 -9.66 -11.33
CA SER A 215 -14.18 -10.22 -12.11
C SER A 215 -14.63 -10.96 -13.36
N LEU A 216 -15.84 -11.53 -13.36
CA LEU A 216 -16.45 -12.19 -14.53
C LEU A 216 -16.77 -11.22 -15.67
N PHE A 217 -17.01 -9.94 -15.36
CA PHE A 217 -17.36 -8.92 -16.35
C PHE A 217 -16.15 -8.15 -16.87
N PHE A 218 -15.01 -8.22 -16.19
CA PHE A 218 -13.80 -7.50 -16.59
C PHE A 218 -13.33 -7.79 -18.01
N PRO A 219 -13.31 -9.04 -18.51
CA PRO A 219 -12.94 -9.28 -19.90
C PRO A 219 -13.85 -8.56 -20.91
N ALA A 220 -15.14 -8.40 -20.59
CA ALA A 220 -16.07 -7.66 -21.45
C ALA A 220 -15.78 -6.15 -21.42
N ILE A 221 -15.54 -5.58 -20.23
CA ILE A 221 -15.15 -4.18 -20.08
C ILE A 221 -13.82 -3.90 -20.81
N SER A 222 -12.83 -4.78 -20.67
CA SER A 222 -11.55 -4.67 -21.38
C SER A 222 -11.72 -4.70 -22.90
N LYS A 223 -12.61 -5.54 -23.44
CA LYS A 223 -12.92 -5.54 -24.87
C LYS A 223 -13.60 -4.24 -25.33
N ILE A 224 -14.50 -3.68 -24.51
CA ILE A 224 -15.13 -2.38 -24.78
C ILE A 224 -14.04 -1.28 -24.78
N LEU A 225 -13.15 -1.27 -23.79
CA LEU A 225 -12.04 -0.32 -23.74
C LEU A 225 -11.17 -0.40 -24.99
N ILE A 226 -10.72 -1.61 -25.37
CA ILE A 226 -9.94 -1.82 -26.61
C ILE A 226 -10.72 -1.26 -27.81
N GLY A 227 -11.97 -1.67 -28.00
CA GLY A 227 -12.77 -1.23 -29.15
C GLY A 227 -13.06 0.28 -29.24
N ASN A 228 -12.79 1.06 -28.18
CA ASN A 228 -12.93 2.51 -28.19
C ASN A 228 -11.60 3.27 -28.35
N TYR A 229 -10.47 2.65 -28.03
CA TYR A 229 -9.15 3.31 -28.04
C TYR A 229 -8.15 2.68 -29.03
N ASP A 230 -8.44 1.50 -29.57
CA ASP A 230 -7.64 0.80 -30.58
C ASP A 230 -7.88 1.45 -31.95
N TYR A 231 -7.08 2.48 -32.28
CA TYR A 231 -7.23 3.25 -33.51
C TYR A 231 -6.57 2.55 -34.70
N ASP A 232 -5.65 1.61 -34.47
CA ASP A 232 -4.96 0.86 -35.51
C ASP A 232 -5.54 -0.56 -35.77
N ASN A 233 -6.53 -0.98 -34.98
CA ASN A 233 -7.22 -2.28 -35.03
C ASN A 233 -6.30 -3.48 -34.69
N SER A 234 -5.33 -3.27 -33.80
CA SER A 234 -4.43 -4.32 -33.28
C SER A 234 -5.13 -5.34 -32.37
N ASN A 235 -6.33 -5.02 -31.85
CA ASN A 235 -7.03 -5.71 -30.76
C ASN A 235 -6.30 -5.64 -29.41
N THR A 236 -5.44 -4.64 -29.26
CA THR A 236 -4.68 -4.33 -28.05
C THR A 236 -4.64 -2.82 -27.83
N LEU A 237 -4.09 -2.35 -26.72
CA LEU A 237 -3.92 -0.91 -26.47
C LEU A 237 -2.46 -0.57 -26.25
N SER A 238 -1.88 0.20 -27.18
CA SER A 238 -0.59 0.82 -26.97
C SER A 238 -0.68 2.01 -26.00
N LEU A 239 0.44 2.38 -25.38
CA LEU A 239 0.50 3.57 -24.53
C LEU A 239 0.08 4.82 -25.33
N LYS A 240 0.50 4.92 -26.59
CA LYS A 240 0.17 6.05 -27.46
C LYS A 240 -1.34 6.23 -27.64
N GLU A 241 -2.06 5.14 -27.82
CA GLU A 241 -3.52 5.15 -28.04
C GLU A 241 -4.29 5.63 -26.81
N LEU A 242 -3.83 5.30 -25.60
CA LEU A 242 -4.38 5.84 -24.35
C LEU A 242 -4.25 7.37 -24.26
N TYR A 243 -3.30 7.98 -24.98
CA TYR A 243 -3.02 9.42 -24.97
C TYR A 243 -3.42 10.18 -26.25
N THR A 244 -3.83 9.50 -27.32
CA THR A 244 -3.91 10.11 -28.67
C THR A 244 -4.83 11.34 -28.76
N ASP A 245 -5.87 11.42 -27.93
CA ASP A 245 -6.82 12.56 -27.89
C ASP A 245 -6.73 13.42 -26.61
N ARG A 246 -5.74 13.17 -25.74
CA ARG A 246 -5.58 13.90 -24.48
C ARG A 246 -4.65 15.10 -24.67
N VAL A 247 -5.23 16.30 -24.58
CA VAL A 247 -4.52 17.58 -24.73
C VAL A 247 -3.37 17.68 -23.72
N ALA A 248 -2.15 17.95 -24.20
CA ALA A 248 -0.91 18.06 -23.42
C ALA A 248 -0.92 19.12 -22.28
N ASN A 249 -1.99 19.90 -22.14
CA ASN A 249 -2.15 20.98 -21.16
C ASN A 249 -3.15 20.67 -20.04
N LEU A 250 -3.80 19.51 -20.05
CA LEU A 250 -4.60 19.06 -18.91
C LEU A 250 -3.68 18.39 -17.90
N ASP A 251 -3.91 18.68 -16.62
CA ASP A 251 -3.11 18.24 -15.49
C ASP A 251 -3.30 16.73 -15.18
N TYR A 252 -3.29 15.90 -16.22
CA TYR A 252 -3.41 14.45 -16.14
C TYR A 252 -2.22 13.84 -15.42
N GLN A 253 -1.06 14.49 -15.50
CA GLN A 253 0.13 14.09 -14.75
C GLN A 253 -0.11 14.19 -13.25
N ASN A 254 -0.74 15.25 -12.76
CA ASN A 254 -1.16 15.33 -11.37
C ASN A 254 -2.37 14.45 -11.08
N LEU A 255 -3.34 14.25 -11.96
CA LEU A 255 -4.45 13.30 -11.72
C LEU A 255 -3.99 11.84 -11.56
N PHE A 256 -3.10 11.34 -12.43
CA PHE A 256 -2.55 9.98 -12.27
C PHE A 256 -1.71 9.87 -11.01
N LYS A 257 -0.90 10.91 -10.74
CA LYS A 257 -0.11 11.00 -9.53
C LYS A 257 -0.98 11.06 -8.29
N ASP A 258 -2.02 11.88 -8.22
CA ASP A 258 -2.90 12.07 -7.07
C ASP A 258 -3.74 10.80 -6.84
N ASN A 259 -4.18 10.12 -7.90
CA ASN A 259 -4.87 8.82 -7.79
C ASN A 259 -3.95 7.67 -7.35
N ILE A 260 -2.62 7.75 -7.60
CA ILE A 260 -1.64 6.71 -7.21
C ILE A 260 -0.98 7.03 -5.86
N LYS A 261 -0.65 8.30 -5.60
CA LYS A 261 -0.11 8.83 -4.33
C LYS A 261 -1.18 8.86 -3.24
N GLY A 262 -2.40 9.19 -3.63
CA GLY A 262 -3.61 9.07 -2.84
C GLY A 262 -4.42 7.89 -3.33
N LEU A 263 -3.84 6.68 -3.31
CA LEU A 263 -4.64 5.46 -3.20
C LEU A 263 -5.37 5.47 -1.85
N ASP A 264 -6.18 6.51 -1.59
CA ASP A 264 -7.13 6.57 -0.52
C ASP A 264 -8.22 5.56 -0.87
N PRO A 265 -8.32 4.45 -0.12
CA PRO A 265 -9.34 3.44 -0.36
C PRO A 265 -10.76 4.03 -0.37
N SER A 266 -10.97 5.19 0.27
CA SER A 266 -12.23 5.92 0.30
C SER A 266 -12.58 6.60 -1.04
N GLU A 267 -11.61 7.17 -1.75
CA GLU A 267 -11.84 7.81 -3.05
C GLU A 267 -12.02 6.79 -4.17
N LEU A 268 -11.22 5.71 -4.15
CA LEU A 268 -11.36 4.61 -5.10
C LEU A 268 -12.71 3.90 -4.95
N ARG A 269 -13.18 3.76 -3.70
CA ARG A 269 -14.51 3.24 -3.38
C ARG A 269 -15.62 4.13 -3.92
N LYS A 270 -15.55 5.46 -3.75
CA LYS A 270 -16.53 6.38 -4.36
C LYS A 270 -16.57 6.23 -5.87
N LEU A 271 -15.41 6.04 -6.51
CA LEU A 271 -15.34 5.83 -7.95
C LEU A 271 -16.03 4.52 -8.37
N ILE A 272 -15.87 3.45 -7.60
CA ILE A 272 -16.48 2.13 -7.85
C ILE A 272 -17.98 2.08 -7.46
N GLU A 273 -18.40 2.76 -6.40
CA GLU A 273 -19.82 2.99 -6.08
C GLU A 273 -20.50 3.84 -7.17
N ASN A 274 -19.78 4.77 -7.79
CA ASN A 274 -20.25 5.46 -8.99
C ASN A 274 -20.21 4.56 -10.24
N LEU A 275 -19.51 3.43 -10.25
CA LEU A 275 -19.61 2.40 -11.30
C LEU A 275 -20.78 1.43 -11.02
N ASP A 276 -21.28 1.30 -9.78
CA ASP A 276 -22.56 0.62 -9.51
C ASP A 276 -23.74 1.33 -10.21
N PHE A 277 -23.61 2.62 -10.54
CA PHE A 277 -24.52 3.30 -11.48
C PHE A 277 -24.49 2.66 -12.87
N LEU A 278 -23.33 2.25 -13.41
CA LEU A 278 -23.27 1.49 -14.67
C LEU A 278 -23.90 0.10 -14.54
N LYS A 279 -23.80 -0.53 -13.36
CA LYS A 279 -24.49 -1.79 -13.05
C LYS A 279 -26.02 -1.61 -13.12
N SER A 280 -26.53 -0.46 -12.68
CA SER A 280 -27.96 -0.11 -12.82
C SER A 280 -28.41 0.16 -14.26
N ILE A 281 -27.47 0.56 -15.13
CA ILE A 281 -27.69 0.79 -16.57
C ILE A 281 -27.61 -0.50 -17.38
N LEU A 282 -26.76 -1.45 -16.98
CA LEU A 282 -26.55 -2.73 -17.69
C LEU A 282 -27.56 -3.83 -17.29
N ILE A 283 -28.30 -3.63 -16.20
CA ILE A 283 -29.33 -4.56 -15.70
C ILE A 283 -30.76 -4.10 -16.07
N ASN A 284 -30.90 -2.95 -16.73
CA ASN A 284 -32.15 -2.49 -17.38
C ASN A 284 -32.01 -2.50 -18.90
#